data_AF-M5RSR5-F1
#
_entry.id   AF-M5RSR5-F1
#
_cell.length_a   1.000
_cell.length_b   1.000
_cell.length_c   1.000
_cell.angle_alpha   90.00
_cell.angle_beta   90.00
_cell.angle_gamma   90.00
#
_symmetry.space_group_name_H-M   'P 1'
#
loop_
_entity.id
_entity.type
_entity.pdbx_description
1 polymer ?
#
loop_
_entity_poly.entity_id
_entity_poly.type
_entity_poly.pdbx_seq_one_letter_code
_entity_poly.pdbx_strand_id
1 'polypeptide(L)'
;MNDPFVKSQWQILCEDLKRCANAIAVCEEDAAEYARQSEAFANQPQPERYPDLLKKTAEAAELAVQWQQRRGDEVPNREDTVHAHEEEMIDEASDESFPASDPPSFSHAHA
;
A
#
# COMPACT_ATOMS: atom_id res chain seq x y z
N MET A 1 0.75 -29.59 9.98
CA MET A 1 -0.67 -29.70 9.55
C MET A 1 -0.84 -28.69 8.44
N ASN A 2 -1.07 -29.16 7.21
CA ASN A 2 -1.05 -28.34 6.01
C ASN A 2 -2.39 -27.60 5.85
N ASP A 3 -2.42 -26.31 6.12
CA ASP A 3 -3.63 -25.48 6.00
C ASP A 3 -3.95 -25.19 4.52
N PRO A 4 -5.11 -25.64 3.98
CA PRO A 4 -5.50 -25.38 2.60
C PRO A 4 -5.58 -23.89 2.25
N PHE A 5 -5.96 -23.04 3.20
CA PHE A 5 -6.03 -21.59 3.00
C PHE A 5 -4.62 -21.01 2.81
N VAL A 6 -3.67 -21.39 3.66
CA VAL A 6 -2.28 -20.91 3.53
C VAL A 6 -1.69 -21.31 2.17
N LYS A 7 -2.03 -22.50 1.66
CA LYS A 7 -1.60 -22.95 0.33
C LYS A 7 -2.14 -22.07 -0.79
N SER A 8 -3.45 -21.82 -0.79
CA SER A 8 -4.08 -21.02 -1.84
C SER A 8 -3.61 -19.57 -1.80
N GLN A 9 -3.46 -18.99 -0.61
CA GLN A 9 -2.94 -17.63 -0.46
C GLN A 9 -1.48 -17.52 -0.91
N TRP A 10 -0.65 -18.53 -0.64
CA TRP A 10 0.72 -18.54 -1.17
C TRP A 10 0.76 -18.52 -2.70
N GLN A 11 -0.11 -19.30 -3.36
CA GLN A 11 -0.21 -19.32 -4.82
C GLN A 11 -0.65 -17.96 -5.36
N ILE A 12 -1.70 -17.37 -4.78
CA ILE A 12 -2.19 -16.04 -5.15
C ILE A 12 -1.09 -14.99 -4.98
N LEU A 13 -0.38 -14.99 -3.85
CA LEU A 13 0.72 -14.07 -3.60
C LEU A 13 1.81 -14.17 -4.67
N CYS A 14 2.21 -15.39 -5.06
CA CYS A 14 3.21 -15.60 -6.10
C CYS A 14 2.72 -15.12 -7.47
N GLU A 15 1.45 -15.32 -7.80
CA GLU A 15 0.85 -14.84 -9.06
C GLU A 15 0.78 -13.31 -9.08
N ASP A 16 0.34 -12.69 -7.99
CA ASP A 16 0.22 -11.24 -7.90
C ASP A 16 1.59 -10.57 -7.93
N LEU A 17 2.61 -11.15 -7.28
CA LEU A 17 3.98 -10.65 -7.37
C LEU A 17 4.51 -10.67 -8.82
N LYS A 18 4.22 -11.73 -9.59
CA LYS A 18 4.56 -11.80 -11.02
C LYS A 18 3.83 -10.75 -11.85
N ARG A 19 2.55 -10.49 -11.53
CA ARG A 19 1.79 -9.41 -12.19
C ARG A 19 2.41 -8.04 -11.87
N CYS A 20 2.78 -7.80 -10.62
CA CYS A 20 3.46 -6.57 -10.21
C CYS A 20 4.80 -6.39 -10.94
N ALA A 21 5.62 -7.44 -11.04
CA ALA A 21 6.88 -7.42 -11.77
C ALA A 21 6.68 -6.94 -13.23
N ASN A 22 5.70 -7.51 -13.93
CA ASN A 22 5.36 -7.13 -15.30
C ASN A 22 4.78 -5.72 -15.42
N ALA A 23 4.00 -5.28 -14.45
CA ALA A 23 3.36 -3.96 -14.49
C ALA A 23 4.33 -2.81 -14.14
N ILE A 24 5.35 -3.08 -13.32
CA ILE A 24 6.34 -2.09 -12.89
C ILE A 24 7.46 -1.94 -13.92
N ALA A 25 7.85 -3.04 -14.59
CA ALA A 25 8.90 -3.01 -15.59
C ALA A 25 8.59 -2.04 -16.74
N VAL A 26 9.53 -1.15 -17.04
CA VAL A 26 9.40 -0.15 -18.11
C VAL A 26 10.13 -0.60 -19.38
N CYS A 27 11.19 -1.39 -19.24
CA CYS A 27 11.98 -1.93 -20.34
C CYS A 27 12.11 -3.47 -20.24
N GLU A 28 12.58 -4.10 -21.33
CA GLU A 28 12.74 -5.56 -21.38
C GLU A 28 13.80 -6.09 -20.41
N GLU A 29 14.84 -5.30 -20.11
CA GLU A 29 15.89 -5.68 -19.17
C GLU A 29 15.36 -5.77 -17.74
N ASP A 30 14.65 -4.74 -17.28
CA ASP A 30 13.95 -4.73 -15.99
C ASP A 30 12.90 -5.85 -15.91
N ALA A 31 12.14 -6.07 -16.99
CA ALA A 31 11.14 -7.12 -17.05
C ALA A 31 11.76 -8.50 -16.85
N ALA A 32 12.90 -8.77 -17.50
CA ALA A 32 13.63 -10.01 -17.33
C ALA A 32 14.20 -10.15 -15.91
N GLU A 33 14.74 -9.08 -15.32
CA GLU A 33 15.25 -9.11 -13.96
C GLU A 33 14.13 -9.39 -12.93
N TYR A 34 13.03 -8.63 -12.99
CA TYR A 34 11.92 -8.76 -12.05
C TYR A 34 11.19 -10.09 -12.22
N ALA A 35 11.08 -10.62 -13.45
CA ALA A 35 10.59 -11.96 -13.69
C ALA A 35 11.44 -13.02 -12.98
N ARG A 36 12.78 -12.99 -13.11
CA ARG A 36 13.67 -13.93 -12.40
C ARG A 36 13.53 -13.81 -10.88
N GLN A 37 13.43 -12.59 -10.35
CA GLN A 37 13.30 -12.36 -8.91
C GLN A 37 11.96 -12.89 -8.38
N SER A 38 10.85 -12.63 -9.07
CA SER A 38 9.52 -13.17 -8.72
C SER A 38 9.45 -14.70 -8.84
N GLU A 39 10.13 -15.30 -9.82
CA GLU A 39 10.26 -16.75 -9.94
C GLU A 39 11.10 -17.36 -8.81
N ALA A 40 12.23 -16.74 -8.48
CA ALA A 40 13.05 -17.15 -7.35
C ALA A 40 12.27 -17.09 -6.04
N PHE A 41 11.42 -16.08 -5.86
CA PHE A 41 10.50 -15.97 -4.73
C PHE A 41 9.46 -17.10 -4.72
N ALA A 42 8.82 -17.38 -5.85
CA ALA A 42 7.82 -18.44 -5.96
C ALA A 42 8.38 -19.86 -5.73
N ASN A 43 9.68 -20.07 -6.01
CA ASN A 43 10.37 -21.34 -5.78
C ASN A 43 10.79 -21.57 -4.31
N GLN A 44 10.55 -20.61 -3.42
CA GLN A 44 10.80 -20.78 -2.00
C GLN A 44 9.86 -21.83 -1.38
N PRO A 45 10.25 -22.44 -0.23
CA PRO A 45 9.37 -23.37 0.46
C PRO A 45 8.07 -22.67 0.86
N GLN A 46 6.96 -23.31 0.50
CA GLN A 46 5.64 -22.83 0.85
C GLN A 46 5.48 -22.72 2.38
N PRO A 47 4.93 -21.61 2.90
CA PRO A 47 4.66 -21.47 4.33
C PRO A 47 3.61 -22.50 4.80
N GLU A 48 3.83 -23.08 5.99
CA GLU A 48 2.90 -24.03 6.59
C GLU A 48 1.86 -23.36 7.50
N ARG A 49 2.19 -22.18 8.03
CA ARG A 49 1.36 -21.46 9.00
C ARG A 49 1.13 -20.03 8.53
N TYR A 50 0.00 -19.47 8.94
CA TYR A 50 -0.39 -18.11 8.59
C TYR A 50 0.64 -17.03 8.98
N PRO A 51 1.31 -17.06 10.15
CA PRO A 51 2.33 -16.06 10.46
C PRO A 51 3.53 -16.08 9.51
N ASP A 52 3.89 -17.25 8.99
CA ASP A 52 4.99 -17.37 8.03
C ASP A 52 4.56 -16.84 6.66
N LEU A 53 3.29 -17.05 6.28
CA LEU A 53 2.70 -16.42 5.10
C LEU A 53 2.75 -14.89 5.20
N LEU A 54 2.39 -14.30 6.34
CA LEU A 54 2.44 -12.85 6.52
C LEU A 54 3.85 -12.28 6.37
N LYS A 55 4.86 -12.96 6.91
CA LYS A 55 6.27 -12.58 6.70
C LYS A 55 6.63 -12.63 5.22
N LYS A 56 6.20 -13.66 4.51
CA LYS A 56 6.42 -13.76 3.07
C LYS A 56 5.68 -12.68 2.28
N THR A 57 4.47 -12.32 2.68
CA THR A 57 3.75 -11.18 2.07
C THR A 57 4.52 -9.87 2.27
N ALA A 58 5.10 -9.65 3.45
CA ALA A 58 5.95 -8.48 3.70
C ALA A 58 7.21 -8.49 2.81
N GLU A 59 7.93 -9.61 2.73
CA GLU A 59 9.10 -9.77 1.85
C GLU A 59 8.74 -9.50 0.37
N ALA A 60 7.59 -9.98 -0.10
CA ALA A 60 7.11 -9.74 -1.46
C ALA A 60 6.79 -8.26 -1.71
N ALA A 61 6.18 -7.58 -0.72
CA ALA A 61 5.88 -6.16 -0.80
C ALA A 61 7.16 -5.31 -0.83
N GLU A 62 8.14 -5.64 0.01
CA GLU A 62 9.47 -4.98 -0.01
C GLU A 62 10.13 -5.10 -1.39
N LEU A 63 10.05 -6.28 -2.01
CA LEU A 63 10.58 -6.51 -3.35
C LEU A 63 9.89 -5.61 -4.41
N ALA A 64 8.56 -5.52 -4.36
CA ALA A 64 7.80 -4.66 -5.25
C ALA A 64 8.12 -3.16 -5.06
N VAL A 65 8.30 -2.71 -3.80
CA VAL A 65 8.72 -1.34 -3.49
C VAL A 65 10.10 -1.04 -4.06
N GLN A 66 11.06 -1.98 -3.95
CA GLN A 66 12.39 -1.81 -4.53
C GLN A 66 12.33 -1.63 -6.06
N TRP A 67 11.49 -2.41 -6.76
CA TRP A 67 11.28 -2.23 -8.20
C TRP A 67 10.70 -0.86 -8.54
N GLN A 68 9.76 -0.36 -7.73
CA GLN A 68 9.17 0.96 -7.91
C GLN A 68 10.15 2.11 -7.62
N GLN A 69 11.02 1.97 -6.62
CA GLN A 69 12.03 2.97 -6.28
C GLN A 69 13.09 3.10 -7.37
N ARG A 70 13.57 1.97 -7.92
CA ARG A 70 14.49 1.97 -9.08
C ARG A 70 13.92 2.74 -10.28
N ARG A 71 12.61 2.65 -10.50
CA ARG A 71 11.91 3.44 -11.52
C ARG A 71 11.88 4.94 -11.17
N GLY A 72 11.81 5.29 -9.89
CA GLY A 72 11.74 6.67 -9.42
C GLY A 72 13.07 7.43 -9.50
N ASP A 73 14.20 6.74 -9.33
CA ASP A 73 15.55 7.36 -9.30
C ASP A 73 16.00 7.95 -10.64
N GLU A 74 15.38 7.58 -11.77
CA GLU A 74 15.67 8.18 -13.09
C GLU A 74 14.93 9.51 -13.35
N VAL A 75 13.95 9.87 -12.51
CA VAL A 75 13.22 11.15 -12.62
C VAL A 75 13.60 12.03 -11.44
N PRO A 76 14.35 13.13 -11.62
CA PRO A 76 14.77 14.00 -10.53
C PRO A 76 13.63 14.93 -10.11
N ASN A 77 12.50 14.37 -9.65
CA ASN A 77 11.50 15.02 -8.80
C ASN A 77 10.38 14.02 -8.44
N ARG A 78 10.57 13.16 -7.43
CA ARG A 78 9.52 12.25 -6.95
C ARG A 78 9.50 12.14 -5.43
N GLU A 79 9.58 13.28 -4.76
CA GLU A 79 9.26 13.39 -3.33
C GLU A 79 7.73 13.25 -3.06
N ASP A 80 6.89 13.24 -4.10
CA ASP A 80 5.44 13.36 -3.94
C ASP A 80 4.64 12.04 -3.79
N THR A 81 5.18 10.85 -4.07
CA THR A 81 4.27 9.67 -4.23
C THR A 81 4.16 8.72 -3.04
N VAL A 82 4.98 8.86 -2.00
CA VAL A 82 4.84 8.03 -0.79
C VAL A 82 4.05 8.75 0.30
N HIS A 83 4.07 10.09 0.31
CA HIS A 83 3.28 10.91 1.25
C HIS A 83 1.91 11.38 0.69
N ALA A 84 1.66 11.32 -0.62
CA ALA A 84 0.37 11.72 -1.19
C ALA A 84 -0.84 10.93 -0.67
N HIS A 85 -0.66 9.69 -0.22
CA HIS A 85 -1.75 8.89 0.34
C HIS A 85 -2.00 9.15 1.83
N GLU A 86 -1.02 9.71 2.55
CA GLU A 86 -1.18 10.09 3.97
C GLU A 86 -1.79 11.48 4.12
N GLU A 87 -1.50 12.41 3.21
CA GLU A 87 -2.08 13.77 3.20
C GLU A 87 -3.53 13.81 2.70
N GLU A 88 -4.02 12.76 2.04
CA GLU A 88 -5.44 12.64 1.64
C GLU A 88 -6.34 12.11 2.78
N MET A 89 -5.82 12.00 4.02
CA MET A 89 -6.64 11.94 5.23
C MET A 89 -7.12 13.36 5.60
N ILE A 90 -7.97 13.89 4.73
CA ILE A 90 -8.60 15.20 4.84
C ILE A 90 -9.46 15.22 6.13
N ASP A 91 -9.14 16.14 7.04
CA ASP A 91 -9.97 16.44 8.21
C ASP A 91 -11.21 17.24 7.77
N GLU A 92 -12.25 16.53 7.33
CA GLU A 92 -13.55 17.11 7.00
C GLU A 92 -14.28 17.71 8.23
N ALA A 93 -13.74 17.56 9.45
CA ALA A 93 -14.39 18.05 10.67
C ALA A 93 -14.45 19.58 10.79
N SER A 94 -13.75 20.32 9.93
CA SER A 94 -13.72 21.78 9.98
C SER A 94 -14.70 22.49 9.04
N ASP A 95 -15.38 21.78 8.13
CA ASP A 95 -16.33 22.38 7.16
C ASP A 95 -17.74 22.58 7.74
N GLU A 96 -18.05 21.98 8.90
CA GLU A 96 -19.27 22.27 9.64
C GLU A 96 -19.06 23.49 10.56
N SER A 97 -19.10 24.68 9.99
CA SER A 97 -19.38 25.89 10.77
C SER A 97 -20.83 25.80 11.27
N PHE A 98 -21.03 25.21 12.46
CA PHE A 98 -22.28 25.37 13.19
C PHE A 98 -22.63 26.86 13.17
N PRO A 99 -23.85 27.25 12.78
CA PRO A 99 -24.23 28.66 12.88
C PRO A 99 -24.01 29.05 14.34
N ALA A 100 -23.11 30.00 14.56
CA ALA A 100 -22.92 30.61 15.86
C ALA A 100 -24.30 31.06 16.31
N SER A 101 -24.91 30.27 17.20
CA SER A 101 -26.17 30.63 17.82
C SER A 101 -25.82 31.81 18.70
N ASP A 102 -26.05 33.01 18.18
CA ASP A 102 -25.95 34.24 18.97
C ASP A 102 -26.67 33.97 20.29
N PRO A 103 -25.97 34.08 21.44
CA PRO A 103 -26.59 33.81 22.72
C PRO A 103 -27.79 34.75 22.88
N PRO A 104 -28.92 34.29 23.43
CA PRO A 104 -30.09 35.14 23.61
C PRO A 104 -29.70 36.34 24.46
N SER A 105 -29.89 37.54 23.91
CA SER A 105 -29.63 38.79 24.61
C SER A 105 -30.69 38.95 25.71
N PHE A 106 -30.31 38.71 26.97
CA PHE A 106 -31.18 38.93 28.12
C PHE A 106 -31.37 40.44 28.34
N SER A 107 -32.39 41.03 27.73
CA SER A 107 -32.87 42.35 28.15
C SER A 107 -33.72 42.18 29.42
N HIS A 108 -33.14 42.47 30.59
CA HIS A 108 -33.91 42.68 31.82
C HIS A 108 -34.80 43.91 31.62
N ALA A 109 -36.06 43.70 31.24
CA ALA A 109 -37.09 44.71 31.40
C ALA A 109 -37.54 44.70 32.87
N HIS A 110 -36.89 45.55 33.67
CA HIS A 110 -37.45 46.04 34.93
C HIS A 110 -38.67 46.92 34.61
N ALA A 111 -39.88 46.50 35.01
CA ALA A 111 -40.98 47.32 35.54
C ALA A 111 -42.23 46.45 35.75
#